data_AF-A0A972X788-F1
#
_entry.id   AF-A0A972X788-F1
#
_cell.length_a   1.000
_cell.length_b   1.000
_cell.length_c   1.000
_cell.angle_alpha   90.00
_cell.angle_beta   90.00
_cell.angle_gamma   90.00
#
_symmetry.space_group_name_H-M   'P 1'
#
loop_
_entity.id
_entity.type
_entity.pdbx_description
1 polymer ?
#
loop_
_entity_poly.entity_id
_entity_poly.type
_entity_poly.pdbx_seq_one_letter_code
_entity_poly.pdbx_strand_id
1 'polypeptide(L)'
;MKQFTTLLWQLDATKDEHKRIAALRDYFTTAAAEDAVCAIRLLSGGEHYPVVSTESLRQWAALAAGIPLWLVEECDAHVGDLAETLALLLPTPCPGSGPEDVGMGLVECMTTIDSLRSANEPQQRAMVERIGRLLTTQERIVWHALLIGSCRVGVLRSLVAQALAEVAGVEPAVMAHRLAVDGVADVQSYQRLFGCEPTATDGGHG
;
A
#
# COMPACT_ATOMS: atom_id res chain seq x y z
N MET A 1 -1.34 -7.26 2.44
CA MET A 1 -2.55 -6.54 1.98
C MET A 1 -3.50 -6.21 3.12
N LYS A 2 -4.11 -7.18 3.81
CA LYS A 2 -5.07 -6.92 4.91
C LYS A 2 -4.67 -5.82 5.91
N GLN A 3 -3.48 -5.93 6.50
CA GLN A 3 -2.98 -4.93 7.47
C GLN A 3 -2.82 -3.54 6.83
N PHE A 4 -2.23 -3.48 5.62
CA PHE A 4 -2.01 -2.22 4.91
C PHE A 4 -3.32 -1.58 4.47
N THR A 5 -4.26 -2.36 3.93
CA THR A 5 -5.61 -1.91 3.61
C THR A 5 -6.30 -1.35 4.85
N THR A 6 -6.23 -2.07 5.98
CA THR A 6 -6.78 -1.58 7.26
C THR A 6 -6.19 -0.24 7.67
N LEU A 7 -4.87 -0.07 7.54
CA LEU A 7 -4.19 1.20 7.78
C LEU A 7 -4.75 2.32 6.89
N LEU A 8 -4.88 2.09 5.58
CA LEU A 8 -5.42 3.11 4.65
C LEU A 8 -6.84 3.54 5.04
N TRP A 9 -7.73 2.58 5.32
CA TRP A 9 -9.09 2.90 5.76
C TRP A 9 -9.13 3.66 7.08
N GLN A 10 -8.28 3.32 8.05
CA GLN A 10 -8.17 4.05 9.31
C GLN A 10 -7.69 5.49 9.10
N LEU A 11 -6.72 5.68 8.20
CA LEU A 11 -6.23 7.01 7.85
C LEU A 11 -7.32 7.83 7.16
N ASP A 12 -8.03 7.28 6.17
CA ASP A 12 -9.07 8.02 5.43
C ASP A 12 -10.30 8.33 6.30
N ALA A 13 -10.62 7.46 7.27
CA ALA A 13 -11.73 7.67 8.19
C ALA A 13 -11.50 8.81 9.20
N THR A 14 -10.28 9.36 9.32
CA THR A 14 -9.98 10.38 10.33
C THR A 14 -9.06 11.51 9.86
N LYS A 15 -9.41 12.73 10.28
CA LYS A 15 -8.58 13.93 10.11
C LYS A 15 -7.75 14.26 11.37
N ASP A 16 -7.95 13.52 12.44
CA ASP A 16 -7.24 13.71 13.71
C ASP A 16 -5.80 13.20 13.59
N GLU A 17 -4.83 14.09 13.74
CA GLU A 17 -3.41 13.78 13.59
C GLU A 17 -2.94 12.69 14.57
N HIS A 18 -3.40 12.74 15.83
CA HIS A 18 -3.00 11.76 16.84
C HIS A 18 -3.52 10.36 16.51
N LYS A 19 -4.76 10.25 16.00
CA LYS A 19 -5.31 8.96 15.56
C LYS A 19 -4.57 8.39 14.36
N ARG A 20 -4.13 9.25 13.43
CA ARG A 20 -3.32 8.84 12.27
C ARG A 20 -1.96 8.32 12.70
N ILE A 21 -1.29 9.01 13.63
CA ILE A 21 -0.01 8.57 14.19
C ILE A 21 -0.17 7.23 14.90
N ALA A 22 -1.22 7.07 15.72
CA ALA A 22 -1.49 5.81 16.41
C ALA A 22 -1.70 4.64 15.42
N ALA A 23 -2.50 4.83 14.37
CA ALA A 23 -2.70 3.82 13.33
C ALA A 23 -1.39 3.43 12.61
N LEU A 24 -0.55 4.42 12.28
CA LEU A 24 0.76 4.20 11.68
C LEU A 24 1.69 3.43 12.62
N ARG A 25 1.74 3.79 13.89
CA ARG A 25 2.56 3.12 14.91
C ARG A 25 2.13 1.66 15.07
N ASP A 26 0.83 1.42 15.20
CA ASP A 26 0.27 0.08 15.37
C ASP A 26 0.59 -0.81 14.15
N TYR A 27 0.51 -0.24 12.94
CA TYR A 27 0.94 -0.91 11.72
C TYR A 27 2.44 -1.24 11.75
N PHE A 28 3.32 -0.27 12.02
CA PHE A 28 4.78 -0.51 12.02
C PHE A 28 5.26 -1.44 13.14
N THR A 29 4.48 -1.59 14.21
CA THR A 29 4.79 -2.52 15.30
C THR A 29 4.45 -3.97 14.93
N THR A 30 3.45 -4.19 14.06
CA THR A 30 2.89 -5.52 13.76
C THR A 30 3.20 -6.03 12.34
N ALA A 31 3.51 -5.14 11.41
CA ALA A 31 3.85 -5.48 10.04
C ALA A 31 5.22 -6.17 9.95
N ALA A 32 5.37 -7.09 8.99
CA ALA A 32 6.67 -7.61 8.62
C ALA A 32 7.56 -6.46 8.10
N ALA A 33 8.87 -6.54 8.35
CA ALA A 33 9.81 -5.47 7.96
C ALA A 33 9.77 -5.17 6.46
N GLU A 34 9.58 -6.19 5.63
CA GLU A 34 9.40 -6.09 4.18
C GLU A 34 8.16 -5.24 3.81
N ASP A 35 7.02 -5.53 4.43
CA ASP A 35 5.78 -4.77 4.26
C ASP A 35 5.90 -3.33 4.82
N ALA A 36 6.66 -3.13 5.90
CA ALA A 36 6.91 -1.82 6.48
C ALA A 36 7.73 -0.93 5.52
N VAL A 37 8.78 -1.48 4.88
CA VAL A 37 9.58 -0.79 3.86
C VAL A 37 8.69 -0.33 2.70
N CYS A 38 7.86 -1.24 2.16
CA CYS A 38 6.94 -0.90 1.08
C CYS A 38 5.92 0.16 1.50
N ALA A 39 5.35 0.04 2.70
CA ALA A 39 4.41 1.02 3.22
C ALA A 39 5.06 2.40 3.35
N ILE A 40 6.27 2.52 3.92
CA ILE A 40 6.97 3.81 4.05
C ILE A 40 7.16 4.46 2.68
N ARG A 41 7.55 3.69 1.66
CA ARG A 41 7.74 4.21 0.30
C ARG A 41 6.43 4.72 -0.31
N LEU A 42 5.34 3.96 -0.17
CA LEU A 42 4.00 4.33 -0.61
C LEU A 42 3.48 5.59 0.10
N LEU A 43 3.60 5.62 1.44
CA LEU A 43 3.15 6.72 2.30
C LEU A 43 3.95 8.00 2.09
N SER A 44 5.22 7.89 1.74
CA SER A 44 6.12 9.04 1.56
C SER A 44 6.01 9.70 0.18
N GLY A 45 5.00 9.30 -0.62
CA GLY A 45 4.78 9.82 -1.96
C GLY A 45 5.75 9.26 -2.99
N GLY A 46 6.21 8.01 -2.82
CA GLY A 46 6.93 7.31 -3.88
C GLY A 46 6.11 7.28 -5.17
N GLU A 47 6.77 7.49 -6.31
CA GLU A 47 6.10 7.47 -7.61
C GLU A 47 5.65 6.04 -7.94
N HIS A 48 4.34 5.85 -8.01
CA HIS A 48 3.73 4.63 -8.55
C HIS A 48 3.13 4.96 -9.91
N TYR A 49 3.80 4.51 -10.96
CA TYR A 49 3.31 4.66 -12.32
C TYR A 49 2.28 3.57 -12.64
N PRO A 50 1.18 3.91 -13.34
CA PRO A 50 0.20 2.93 -13.77
C PRO A 50 0.90 1.82 -14.57
N VAL A 51 0.59 0.57 -14.23
CA VAL A 51 1.19 -0.61 -14.87
C VAL A 51 0.24 -1.24 -15.88
N VAL A 52 -1.06 -1.06 -15.69
CA VAL A 52 -2.11 -1.52 -16.59
C VAL A 52 -2.95 -0.32 -17.02
N SER A 53 -3.33 -0.27 -18.30
CA SER A 53 -4.19 0.78 -18.80
C SER A 53 -5.58 0.71 -18.13
N THR A 54 -6.20 1.86 -17.89
CA THR A 54 -7.55 1.92 -17.33
C THR A 54 -8.58 1.32 -18.29
N GLU A 55 -8.34 1.41 -19.60
CA GLU A 55 -9.17 0.77 -20.64
C GLU A 55 -9.16 -0.76 -20.52
N SER A 56 -7.97 -1.37 -20.43
CA SER A 56 -7.83 -2.82 -20.28
C SER A 56 -8.52 -3.31 -18.99
N LEU A 57 -8.36 -2.59 -17.88
CA LEU A 57 -9.03 -2.95 -16.63
C LEU A 57 -10.56 -2.90 -16.73
N ARG A 58 -11.13 -1.87 -17.37
CA ARG A 58 -12.59 -1.80 -17.61
C ARG A 58 -13.07 -2.94 -18.48
N GLN A 59 -12.34 -3.28 -19.54
CA GLN A 59 -12.67 -4.40 -20.42
C GLN A 59 -12.64 -5.73 -19.67
N TRP A 60 -11.60 -5.98 -18.86
CA TRP A 60 -11.50 -7.22 -18.10
C TRP A 60 -12.57 -7.33 -17.01
N ALA A 61 -12.91 -6.22 -16.34
CA ALA A 61 -14.01 -6.19 -15.38
C ALA A 61 -15.37 -6.45 -16.04
N ALA A 62 -15.63 -5.86 -17.22
CA ALA A 62 -16.83 -6.11 -18.00
C ALA A 62 -16.99 -7.61 -18.32
N LEU A 63 -15.91 -8.24 -18.81
CA LEU A 63 -15.88 -9.67 -19.10
C LEU A 63 -16.08 -10.53 -17.85
N ALA A 64 -15.43 -10.18 -16.74
CA ALA A 64 -15.52 -10.93 -15.48
C ALA A 64 -16.91 -10.82 -14.82
N ALA A 65 -17.56 -9.66 -14.92
CA ALA A 65 -18.90 -9.41 -14.38
C ALA A 65 -20.02 -9.84 -15.33
N GLY A 66 -19.73 -10.15 -16.60
CA GLY A 66 -20.74 -10.53 -17.59
C GLY A 66 -21.64 -9.36 -18.01
N ILE A 67 -21.13 -8.13 -17.95
CA ILE A 67 -21.86 -6.91 -18.30
C ILE A 67 -21.17 -6.20 -19.48
N PRO A 68 -21.92 -5.43 -20.29
CA PRO A 68 -21.31 -4.69 -21.40
C PRO A 68 -20.39 -3.56 -20.91
N LEU A 69 -19.34 -3.24 -21.67
CA LEU A 69 -18.35 -2.22 -21.32
C LEU A 69 -18.99 -0.85 -21.01
N TRP A 70 -19.98 -0.43 -21.79
CA TRP A 70 -20.66 0.86 -21.56
C TRP A 70 -21.28 0.93 -20.16
N LEU A 71 -21.76 -0.19 -19.59
CA LEU A 71 -22.34 -0.19 -18.25
C LEU A 71 -21.25 -0.03 -17.17
N VAL A 72 -20.04 -0.54 -17.42
CA VAL A 72 -18.88 -0.30 -16.56
C VAL A 72 -18.51 1.18 -16.55
N GLU A 73 -18.53 1.82 -17.71
CA GLU A 73 -18.21 3.25 -17.87
C GLU A 73 -19.26 4.14 -17.16
N GLU A 74 -20.54 3.80 -17.25
CA GLU A 74 -21.61 4.47 -16.50
C GLU A 74 -21.47 4.29 -14.98
N CYS A 75 -21.08 3.09 -14.51
CA CYS A 75 -20.78 2.86 -13.11
C CYS A 75 -19.58 3.70 -12.64
N ASP A 76 -18.50 3.75 -13.43
CA ASP A 76 -17.29 4.53 -13.15
C ASP A 76 -17.61 6.03 -13.03
N ALA A 77 -18.40 6.55 -13.98
CA ALA A 77 -18.86 7.94 -13.95
C ALA A 77 -19.73 8.27 -12.72
N HIS A 78 -20.52 7.31 -12.23
CA HIS A 78 -21.37 7.48 -11.05
C HIS A 78 -20.60 7.43 -9.74
N VAL A 79 -19.67 6.47 -9.59
CA VAL A 79 -18.85 6.30 -8.39
C VAL A 79 -17.78 7.38 -8.29
N GLY A 80 -17.16 7.75 -9.41
CA GLY A 80 -16.10 8.76 -9.48
C GLY A 80 -14.70 8.24 -9.08
N ASP A 81 -14.58 6.95 -8.74
CA ASP A 81 -13.33 6.24 -8.52
C ASP A 81 -13.35 4.90 -9.26
N LEU A 82 -12.45 4.77 -10.24
CA LEU A 82 -12.30 3.54 -11.03
C LEU A 82 -11.87 2.35 -10.16
N ALA A 83 -10.99 2.56 -9.17
CA ALA A 83 -10.53 1.47 -8.32
C ALA A 83 -11.67 0.89 -7.48
N GLU A 84 -12.54 1.76 -6.96
CA GLU A 84 -13.76 1.40 -6.27
C GLU A 84 -14.75 0.69 -7.21
N THR A 85 -15.00 1.27 -8.38
CA THR A 85 -15.88 0.70 -9.39
C THR A 85 -15.48 -0.72 -9.77
N LEU A 86 -14.21 -0.93 -10.11
CA LEU A 86 -13.68 -2.26 -10.46
C LEU A 86 -13.82 -3.24 -9.29
N ALA A 87 -13.57 -2.81 -8.05
CA ALA A 87 -13.70 -3.67 -6.88
C ALA A 87 -15.14 -4.10 -6.59
N LEU A 88 -16.12 -3.21 -6.84
CA LEU A 88 -17.54 -3.47 -6.63
C LEU A 88 -18.17 -4.33 -7.73
N LEU A 89 -17.72 -4.17 -8.98
CA LEU A 89 -18.22 -4.94 -10.12
C LEU A 89 -17.76 -6.40 -10.11
N LEU A 90 -16.57 -6.67 -9.55
CA LEU A 90 -16.04 -8.03 -9.50
C LEU A 90 -16.82 -8.88 -8.48
N PRO A 91 -17.20 -10.13 -8.84
CA PRO A 91 -17.96 -10.99 -7.95
C PRO A 91 -17.26 -11.15 -6.60
N THR A 92 -18.04 -11.17 -5.53
CA THR A 92 -17.52 -11.33 -4.17
C THR A 92 -16.77 -12.66 -4.08
N PRO A 93 -15.56 -12.71 -3.49
CA PRO A 93 -14.89 -13.98 -3.26
C PRO A 93 -15.82 -14.88 -2.44
N CYS A 94 -16.01 -16.11 -2.90
CA CYS A 94 -16.91 -17.04 -2.26
C CYS A 94 -16.38 -17.35 -0.84
N PRO A 95 -17.17 -17.19 0.23
CA PRO A 95 -16.72 -17.45 1.60
C PRO A 95 -16.23 -18.91 1.70
N GLY A 96 -15.00 -19.09 2.20
CA GLY A 96 -14.33 -20.39 2.30
C GLY A 96 -13.49 -20.82 1.08
N SER A 97 -13.32 -19.95 0.06
CA SER A 97 -12.56 -20.27 -1.16
C SER A 97 -11.15 -19.64 -1.23
N GLY A 98 -10.74 -18.91 -0.20
CA GLY A 98 -9.38 -18.43 -0.03
C GLY A 98 -8.70 -19.23 1.08
N PRO A 99 -7.36 -19.37 1.07
CA PRO A 99 -6.65 -19.83 2.25
C PRO A 99 -6.95 -18.84 3.38
N GLU A 100 -7.81 -19.25 4.30
CA GLU A 100 -7.88 -18.62 5.62
C GLU A 100 -6.42 -18.60 6.14
N ASP A 101 -5.89 -17.40 6.39
CA ASP A 101 -4.55 -17.11 6.92
C ASP A 101 -3.31 -17.09 6.01
N VAL A 102 -3.39 -17.24 4.68
CA VAL A 102 -2.26 -16.88 3.79
C VAL A 102 -2.62 -15.66 2.95
N GLY A 103 -2.90 -14.56 3.63
CA GLY A 103 -3.15 -13.28 2.99
C GLY A 103 -1.89 -12.78 2.28
N MET A 104 -2.01 -12.38 1.02
CA MET A 104 -0.92 -11.77 0.25
C MET A 104 -0.36 -10.56 1.01
N GLY A 105 0.95 -10.51 1.23
CA GLY A 105 1.66 -9.39 1.85
C GLY A 105 1.64 -8.13 0.98
N LEU A 106 1.95 -6.96 1.55
CA LEU A 106 2.12 -5.74 0.72
C LEU A 106 3.32 -5.89 -0.22
N VAL A 107 4.43 -6.47 0.23
CA VAL A 107 5.61 -6.72 -0.60
C VAL A 107 5.27 -7.63 -1.78
N GLU A 108 4.55 -8.72 -1.54
CA GLU A 108 4.17 -9.67 -2.60
C GLU A 108 3.27 -9.00 -3.66
N CYS A 109 2.36 -8.13 -3.21
CA CYS A 109 1.55 -7.28 -4.09
C CYS A 109 2.44 -6.36 -4.94
N MET A 110 3.41 -5.68 -4.33
CA MET A 110 4.36 -4.80 -5.03
C MET A 110 5.24 -5.57 -6.03
N THR A 111 5.74 -6.75 -5.66
CA THR A 111 6.52 -7.60 -6.57
C THR A 111 5.69 -8.09 -7.75
N THR A 112 4.39 -8.31 -7.53
CA THR A 112 3.47 -8.63 -8.62
C THR A 112 3.30 -7.42 -9.57
N ILE A 113 3.15 -6.21 -9.03
CA ILE A 113 3.08 -4.98 -9.83
C ILE A 113 4.33 -4.82 -10.70
N ASP A 114 5.51 -5.11 -10.16
CA ASP A 114 6.75 -5.08 -10.94
C ASP A 114 6.76 -6.13 -12.06
N SER A 115 6.26 -7.34 -11.77
CA SER A 115 6.14 -8.43 -12.75
C SER A 115 5.12 -8.12 -13.86
N LEU A 116 4.06 -7.37 -13.56
CA LEU A 116 3.07 -6.94 -14.54
C LEU A 116 3.68 -5.99 -15.58
N ARG A 117 4.72 -5.22 -15.23
CA ARG A 117 5.35 -4.22 -16.12
C ARG A 117 6.04 -4.86 -17.32
N SER A 118 6.54 -6.09 -17.17
CA SER A 118 7.23 -6.85 -18.22
C SER A 118 6.36 -7.92 -18.89
N ALA A 119 5.14 -8.12 -18.39
CA ALA A 119 4.20 -9.11 -18.91
C ALA A 119 3.45 -8.61 -20.16
N ASN A 120 3.03 -9.54 -21.03
CA ASN A 120 2.11 -9.23 -22.13
C ASN A 120 0.66 -9.16 -21.63
N GLU A 121 -0.25 -8.61 -22.44
CA GLU A 121 -1.64 -8.36 -22.03
C GLU A 121 -2.38 -9.62 -21.52
N PRO A 122 -2.32 -10.80 -22.17
CA PRO A 122 -2.93 -12.01 -21.62
C PRO A 122 -2.38 -12.42 -20.25
N GLN A 123 -1.07 -12.28 -20.04
CA GLN A 123 -0.43 -12.55 -18.75
C GLN A 123 -0.85 -11.54 -17.69
N GLN A 124 -0.89 -10.25 -18.04
CA GLN A 124 -1.35 -9.20 -17.15
C GLN A 124 -2.77 -9.47 -16.67
N ARG A 125 -3.69 -9.75 -17.59
CA ARG A 125 -5.08 -10.10 -17.28
C ARG A 125 -5.17 -11.27 -16.31
N ALA A 126 -4.48 -12.38 -16.61
CA ALA A 126 -4.51 -13.57 -15.78
C ALA A 126 -4.00 -13.30 -14.35
N MET A 127 -2.96 -12.48 -14.21
CA MET A 127 -2.41 -12.10 -12.91
C MET A 127 -3.36 -11.19 -12.11
N VAL A 128 -3.92 -10.17 -12.75
CA VAL A 128 -4.90 -9.25 -12.12
C VAL A 128 -6.14 -10.01 -11.66
N GLU A 129 -6.71 -10.86 -12.51
CA GLU A 129 -7.87 -11.68 -12.15
C GLU A 129 -7.57 -12.67 -11.03
N ARG A 130 -6.39 -13.32 -11.06
CA ARG A 130 -5.97 -14.27 -10.02
C ARG A 130 -5.90 -13.57 -8.66
N ILE A 131 -5.25 -12.41 -8.59
CA ILE A 131 -5.10 -11.67 -7.33
C ILE A 131 -6.44 -11.10 -6.88
N GLY A 132 -7.24 -10.54 -7.79
CA GLY A 132 -8.56 -10.01 -7.47
C GLY A 132 -9.53 -11.04 -6.87
N ARG A 133 -9.35 -12.33 -7.14
CA ARG A 133 -10.12 -13.41 -6.50
C ARG A 133 -9.69 -13.74 -5.06
N LEU A 134 -8.47 -13.39 -4.68
CA LEU A 134 -7.92 -13.64 -3.34
C LEU A 134 -8.19 -12.50 -2.35
N LEU A 135 -8.57 -11.34 -2.86
CA LEU A 135 -8.72 -10.12 -2.08
C LEU A 135 -10.19 -9.86 -1.74
N THR A 136 -10.43 -9.38 -0.51
CA THR A 136 -11.72 -8.80 -0.10
C THR A 136 -12.04 -7.55 -0.92
N THR A 137 -13.29 -7.08 -0.90
CA THR A 137 -13.68 -5.85 -1.63
C THR A 137 -12.80 -4.66 -1.26
N GLN A 138 -12.55 -4.44 0.04
CA GLN A 138 -11.69 -3.35 0.50
C GLN A 138 -10.24 -3.49 0.02
N GLU A 139 -9.69 -4.70 0.01
CA GLU A 139 -8.34 -4.95 -0.49
C GLU A 139 -8.26 -4.79 -2.02
N ARG A 140 -9.33 -5.14 -2.74
CA ARG A 140 -9.45 -4.92 -4.20
C ARG A 140 -9.41 -3.45 -4.56
N ILE A 141 -10.03 -2.57 -3.76
CA ILE A 141 -9.96 -1.12 -3.97
C ILE A 141 -8.50 -0.67 -3.94
N VAL A 142 -7.77 -1.05 -2.88
CA VAL A 142 -6.35 -0.69 -2.75
C VAL A 142 -5.51 -1.31 -3.87
N TRP A 143 -5.75 -2.57 -4.22
CA TRP A 143 -5.06 -3.25 -5.33
C TRP A 143 -5.25 -2.52 -6.66
N HIS A 144 -6.48 -2.20 -7.05
CA HIS A 144 -6.73 -1.47 -8.30
C HIS A 144 -6.14 -0.05 -8.26
N ALA A 145 -6.22 0.63 -7.10
CA ALA A 145 -5.63 1.95 -6.93
C ALA A 145 -4.09 1.92 -7.12
N LEU A 146 -3.42 0.86 -6.66
CA LEU A 146 -1.99 0.65 -6.91
C LEU A 146 -1.70 0.38 -8.39
N LEU A 147 -2.52 -0.45 -9.06
CA LEU A 147 -2.34 -0.78 -10.48
C LEU A 147 -2.44 0.44 -11.41
N ILE A 148 -3.36 1.36 -11.11
CA ILE A 148 -3.60 2.57 -11.92
C ILE A 148 -2.83 3.79 -11.41
N GLY A 149 -2.02 3.64 -10.36
CA GLY A 149 -1.25 4.74 -9.76
C GLY A 149 -2.11 5.81 -9.07
N SER A 150 -3.38 5.53 -8.77
CA SER A 150 -4.27 6.47 -8.06
C SER A 150 -4.22 6.33 -6.55
N CYS A 151 -3.50 5.33 -6.01
CA CYS A 151 -3.34 5.12 -4.58
C CYS A 151 -2.63 6.31 -3.92
N ARG A 152 -3.42 7.27 -3.44
CA ARG A 152 -2.93 8.45 -2.72
C ARG A 152 -3.09 8.22 -1.24
N VAL A 153 -1.99 7.88 -0.58
CA VAL A 153 -1.99 7.90 0.88
C VAL A 153 -1.60 9.30 1.31
N GLY A 154 -2.60 10.16 1.53
CA GLY A 154 -2.41 11.58 1.88
C GLY A 154 -1.81 11.79 3.27
N VAL A 155 -0.68 11.16 3.58
CA VAL A 155 0.02 11.26 4.85
C VAL A 155 1.27 12.11 4.64
N LEU A 156 1.43 13.15 5.46
CA LEU A 156 2.66 13.93 5.47
C LEU A 156 3.81 13.04 5.95
N ARG A 157 4.98 13.14 5.30
CA ARG A 157 6.21 12.42 5.74
C ARG A 157 6.52 12.63 7.23
N SER A 158 6.14 13.78 7.78
CA SER A 158 6.25 14.08 9.21
C SER A 158 5.48 13.10 10.09
N LEU A 159 4.28 12.64 9.71
CA LEU A 159 3.50 11.69 10.50
C LEU A 159 4.11 10.30 10.49
N VAL A 160 4.67 9.88 9.36
CA VAL A 160 5.42 8.62 9.25
C VAL A 160 6.64 8.67 10.17
N ALA A 161 7.38 9.79 10.15
CA ALA A 161 8.54 9.99 11.03
C ALA A 161 8.15 9.99 12.52
N GLN A 162 7.06 10.67 12.89
CA GLN A 162 6.55 10.67 14.27
C GLN A 162 6.15 9.28 14.74
N ALA A 163 5.40 8.53 13.92
CA ALA A 163 4.99 7.17 14.26
C ALA A 163 6.18 6.21 14.43
N LEU A 164 7.16 6.28 13.52
CA LEU A 164 8.39 5.48 13.63
C LEU A 164 9.23 5.88 14.85
N ALA A 165 9.24 7.17 15.21
CA ALA A 165 9.92 7.67 16.40
C ALA A 165 9.28 7.12 17.69
N GLU A 166 7.95 7.04 17.75
CA GLU A 166 7.24 6.38 18.86
C GLU A 166 7.60 4.90 18.98
N VAL A 167 7.71 4.17 17.86
CA VAL A 167 8.12 2.76 17.86
C VAL A 167 9.58 2.61 18.30
N ALA A 168 10.46 3.50 17.87
CA ALA A 168 11.90 3.48 18.19
C ALA A 168 12.24 4.04 19.58
N GLY A 169 11.31 4.76 20.23
CA GLY A 169 11.56 5.45 21.49
C GLY A 169 12.56 6.61 21.36
N VAL A 170 12.58 7.29 20.21
CA VAL A 170 13.48 8.43 19.94
C VAL A 170 12.68 9.71 19.64
N GLU A 171 13.36 10.86 19.63
CA GLU A 171 12.75 12.13 19.25
C GLU A 171 12.32 12.14 17.77
N PRO A 172 11.14 12.69 17.41
CA PRO A 172 10.67 12.75 16.02
C PRO A 172 11.65 13.43 15.05
N ALA A 173 12.39 14.44 15.52
CA ALA A 173 13.40 15.12 14.72
C ALA A 173 14.58 14.20 14.36
N VAL A 174 14.98 13.31 15.27
CA VAL A 174 16.04 12.32 15.02
C VAL A 174 15.56 11.31 13.97
N MET A 175 14.34 10.79 14.11
CA MET A 175 13.78 9.86 13.13
C MET A 175 13.59 10.51 11.75
N ALA A 176 13.12 11.75 11.69
CA ALA A 176 13.01 12.50 10.45
C ALA A 176 14.37 12.69 9.76
N HIS A 177 15.42 12.99 10.53
CA HIS A 177 16.79 13.08 10.01
C HIS A 177 17.27 11.74 9.46
N ARG A 178 17.07 10.63 10.18
CA ARG A 178 17.43 9.27 9.71
C ARG A 178 16.71 8.91 8.41
N LEU A 179 15.41 9.16 8.33
CA LEU A 179 14.63 8.94 7.09
C LEU A 179 15.13 9.79 5.92
N ALA A 180 15.61 11.00 6.18
CA ALA A 180 16.15 11.89 5.14
C ALA A 180 17.55 11.48 4.66
N VAL A 181 18.41 11.01 5.57
CA VAL A 181 19.81 10.64 5.27
C VAL A 181 19.92 9.21 4.77
N ASP A 182 19.38 8.24 5.51
CA ASP A 182 19.54 6.82 5.21
C ASP A 182 18.51 6.34 4.18
N GLY A 183 17.34 6.98 4.14
CA GLY A 183 16.20 6.50 3.37
C GLY A 183 15.74 5.12 3.84
N VAL A 184 14.76 4.55 3.12
CA VAL A 184 14.28 3.18 3.36
C VAL A 184 14.14 2.47 2.02
N ALA A 185 15.18 1.75 1.63
CA ALA A 185 15.23 1.01 0.36
C ALA A 185 14.94 -0.49 0.56
N ASP A 186 15.33 -1.03 1.72
CA ASP A 186 15.29 -2.44 2.05
C ASP A 186 15.12 -2.67 3.56
N VAL A 187 15.04 -3.94 3.96
CA VAL A 187 14.88 -4.33 5.37
C VAL A 187 16.05 -3.87 6.24
N GLN A 188 17.27 -3.83 5.71
CA GLN A 188 18.45 -3.45 6.49
C GLN A 188 18.43 -1.95 6.81
N SER A 189 18.16 -1.10 5.83
CA SER A 189 17.98 0.34 6.03
C SER A 189 16.82 0.65 6.98
N TYR A 190 15.70 -0.09 6.86
CA TYR A 190 14.59 0.01 7.82
C TYR A 190 15.02 -0.33 9.25
N GLN A 191 15.75 -1.44 9.46
CA GLN A 191 16.22 -1.84 10.79
C GLN A 191 17.20 -0.82 11.40
N ARG A 192 18.04 -0.16 10.59
CA ARG A 192 18.96 0.89 11.07
C ARG A 192 18.23 2.08 11.67
N LEU A 193 17.01 2.38 11.24
CA LEU A 193 16.20 3.45 11.83
C LEU A 193 15.97 3.25 13.34
N PHE A 194 15.93 2.00 13.80
CA PHE A 194 15.71 1.62 15.20
C PHE A 194 17.01 1.35 15.95
N GLY A 195 18.16 1.39 15.27
CA GLY A 195 19.46 1.27 15.92
C GLY A 195 19.74 2.47 16.83
N CYS A 196 20.48 2.23 17.93
CA CYS A 196 21.16 3.32 18.61
C CYS A 196 22.27 3.84 17.69
N GLU A 197 22.27 5.14 17.41
CA GLU A 197 23.50 5.78 16.97
C GLU A 197 24.54 5.58 18.08
N PRO A 198 25.80 5.27 17.75
CA PRO A 198 26.86 5.47 18.73
C PRO A 198 26.81 6.95 19.09
N THR A 199 26.40 7.24 20.33
CA THR A 199 26.54 8.58 20.93
C THR A 199 27.95 9.05 20.58
N ALA A 200 28.05 10.11 19.77
CA ALA A 200 29.33 10.73 19.48
C ALA A 200 29.97 11.03 20.83
N THR A 201 30.95 10.20 21.19
CA THR A 201 31.65 10.27 22.46
C THR A 201 32.24 11.66 22.57
N ASP A 202 31.99 12.30 23.70
CA ASP A 202 32.59 13.55 24.15
C ASP A 202 34.04 13.69 23.67
N GLY A 203 34.24 14.51 22.64
CA GLY A 203 35.54 15.05 22.26
C GLY A 203 35.93 16.20 23.17
N GLY A 204 35.81 16.01 24.49
CA GLY A 204 36.37 16.92 25.49
C GLY A 204 37.74 16.42 25.91
N HIS A 205 38.79 16.79 25.18
CA HIS A 205 40.21 16.80 25.57
C HIS A 205 40.82 17.88 24.66
N GLY A 206 41.46 18.97 25.11
CA GLY A 206 41.95 19.46 26.38
C GLY A 206 42.74 20.73 26.07
#